data_AF-A0A4S8MHX5-F1
#
_entry.id   AF-A0A4S8MHX5-F1
#
_cell.length_a   1.000
_cell.length_b   1.000
_cell.length_c   1.000
_cell.angle_alpha   90.00
_cell.angle_beta   90.00
_cell.angle_gamma   90.00
#
_symmetry.space_group_name_H-M   'P 1'
#
loop_
_entity.id
_entity.type
_entity.pdbx_description
1 polymer ?
#
loop_
_entity_poly.entity_id
_entity_poly.type
_entity_poly.pdbx_seq_one_letter_code
_entity_poly.pdbx_strand_id
1 'polypeptide(L)'
;MGISGLLPALKSIQHTKHLSEFSGKTIAVDGYVWLHKGVFTCATELATGATTNKYVNYAMEKVRLLRHHGIEPYLVFDGGPLPAKKGTETERKRKRAENLARGNLLASQGKHAQARDCYLKCVDVTPQMAFQFIKALRAENVQYVVAPYEADAQLAYLERKGIVSAILTEDSDLLVFGCQNVLFKLDSVARTVVSISRSDFGAVTATAGEPNSISLVGWSDNQFRAMAILSGCDYLPSIQGVGLKTACTLLRKCKTPEAVVRSISLEGKRHVPKGYLDNFRLAESCFLYQRVYDPSLERLVHLTQPESGQWDDDVDLYVGRYVGLWLILHIILINLQ
;
A
#
# COMPACT_ATOMS: atom_id res chain seq x y z
N MET A 1 -4.59 -1.60 -5.22
CA MET A 1 -3.14 -1.44 -5.45
C MET A 1 -2.45 -2.67 -4.84
N GLY A 2 -1.14 -2.80 -4.97
CA GLY A 2 -0.39 -3.96 -4.45
C GLY A 2 -0.39 -5.22 -5.32
N ILE A 3 -0.22 -6.38 -4.66
CA ILE A 3 -0.07 -7.70 -5.30
C ILE A 3 -1.23 -8.05 -6.25
N SER A 4 -0.90 -8.18 -7.54
CA SER A 4 -1.87 -8.46 -8.59
C SER A 4 -2.58 -9.80 -8.40
N GLY A 5 -3.91 -9.77 -8.35
CA GLY A 5 -4.75 -10.96 -8.23
C GLY A 5 -4.93 -11.49 -6.80
N LEU A 6 -4.30 -10.87 -5.79
CA LEU A 6 -4.37 -11.35 -4.40
C LEU A 6 -5.77 -11.22 -3.79
N LEU A 7 -6.40 -10.04 -3.85
CA LEU A 7 -7.75 -9.86 -3.31
C LEU A 7 -8.78 -10.81 -3.95
N PRO A 8 -8.83 -10.99 -5.29
CA PRO A 8 -9.68 -12.02 -5.90
C PRO A 8 -9.42 -13.43 -5.37
N ALA A 9 -8.16 -13.80 -5.13
CA ALA A 9 -7.79 -15.10 -4.60
C ALA A 9 -8.24 -15.32 -3.14
N LEU A 10 -8.46 -14.24 -2.39
CA LEU A 10 -8.95 -14.24 -1.00
C LEU A 10 -10.46 -13.99 -0.89
N LYS A 11 -11.22 -14.10 -1.99
CA LYS A 11 -12.66 -13.79 -2.00
C LYS A 11 -13.47 -14.61 -0.98
N SER A 12 -13.07 -15.85 -0.69
CA SER A 12 -13.80 -16.73 0.24
C SER A 12 -13.75 -16.27 1.71
N ILE A 13 -12.82 -15.36 2.04
CA ILE A 13 -12.64 -14.82 3.40
C ILE A 13 -12.92 -13.31 3.46
N GLN A 14 -13.54 -12.77 2.41
CA GLN A 14 -14.01 -11.38 2.39
C GLN A 14 -15.39 -11.30 3.03
N HIS A 15 -15.48 -10.58 4.13
CA HIS A 15 -16.72 -10.36 4.87
C HIS A 15 -17.14 -8.90 4.76
N THR A 16 -18.30 -8.64 4.16
CA THR A 16 -18.89 -7.29 4.19
C THR A 16 -19.40 -7.01 5.61
N LYS A 17 -18.90 -5.94 6.22
CA LYS A 17 -19.25 -5.51 7.57
C LYS A 17 -19.74 -4.07 7.56
N HIS A 18 -20.68 -3.75 8.43
CA HIS A 18 -21.17 -2.38 8.60
C HIS A 18 -20.22 -1.58 9.52
N LEU A 19 -20.07 -0.28 9.27
CA LEU A 19 -19.15 0.58 10.04
C LEU A 19 -19.44 0.58 11.55
N SER A 20 -20.70 0.43 11.95
CA SER A 20 -21.07 0.38 13.38
C SER A 20 -20.43 -0.79 14.15
N GLU A 21 -20.02 -1.86 13.47
CA GLU A 21 -19.32 -2.99 14.12
C GLU A 21 -17.94 -2.59 14.67
N PHE A 22 -17.40 -1.46 14.20
CA PHE A 22 -16.11 -0.92 14.63
C PHE A 22 -16.25 0.27 15.60
N SER A 23 -17.44 0.52 16.13
CA SER A 23 -17.67 1.61 17.08
C SER A 23 -16.78 1.45 18.33
N GLY A 24 -16.20 2.56 18.79
CA GLY A 24 -15.24 2.60 19.89
C GLY A 24 -13.83 2.10 19.52
N LYS A 25 -13.57 1.77 18.26
CA LYS A 25 -12.24 1.36 17.78
C LYS A 25 -11.51 2.52 17.11
N THR A 26 -10.19 2.50 17.24
CA THR A 26 -9.30 3.33 16.41
C THR A 26 -8.95 2.56 15.15
N ILE A 27 -9.20 3.13 13.98
CA ILE A 27 -8.88 2.54 12.66
C ILE A 27 -7.83 3.41 11.98
N ALA A 28 -6.69 2.82 11.65
CA ALA A 28 -5.71 3.52 10.81
C ALA A 28 -6.18 3.56 9.36
N VAL A 29 -5.94 4.66 8.66
CA VAL A 29 -6.39 4.85 7.29
C VAL A 29 -5.22 5.33 6.44
N ASP A 30 -5.07 4.71 5.27
CA ASP A 30 -4.18 5.22 4.24
C ASP A 30 -4.74 6.53 3.64
N GLY A 31 -4.09 7.65 3.96
CA GLY A 31 -4.50 8.98 3.52
C GLY A 31 -4.33 9.20 2.02
N TYR A 32 -3.29 8.60 1.42
CA TYR A 32 -3.01 8.76 -0.01
C TYR A 32 -4.05 8.05 -0.87
N VAL A 33 -4.56 6.91 -0.44
CA VAL A 33 -5.70 6.23 -1.09
C VAL A 33 -6.90 7.18 -1.24
N TRP A 34 -7.24 7.95 -0.19
CA TRP A 34 -8.36 8.90 -0.25
C TRP A 34 -8.04 10.12 -1.10
N LEU A 35 -6.81 10.64 -1.04
CA LEU A 35 -6.38 11.74 -1.91
C LEU A 35 -6.43 11.34 -3.39
N HIS A 36 -5.94 10.17 -3.75
CA HIS A 36 -5.98 9.65 -5.12
C HIS A 36 -7.42 9.51 -5.63
N LYS A 37 -8.35 9.00 -4.82
CA LYS A 37 -9.77 8.96 -5.19
C LYS A 37 -10.40 10.36 -5.25
N GLY A 38 -10.02 11.25 -4.33
CA GLY A 38 -10.52 12.63 -4.27
C GLY A 38 -10.11 13.45 -5.49
N VAL A 39 -8.92 13.24 -6.03
CA VAL A 39 -8.42 13.86 -7.28
C VAL A 39 -9.40 13.67 -8.43
N PHE A 40 -10.09 12.53 -8.53
CA PHE A 40 -11.03 12.28 -9.63
C PHE A 40 -12.21 13.27 -9.65
N THR A 41 -12.54 13.88 -8.51
CA THR A 41 -13.59 14.91 -8.43
C THR A 41 -13.18 16.23 -9.07
N CYS A 42 -11.87 16.48 -9.23
CA CYS A 42 -11.31 17.76 -9.68
C CYS A 42 -10.07 17.62 -10.58
N ALA A 43 -9.99 16.52 -11.34
CA ALA A 43 -8.80 16.21 -12.12
C ALA A 43 -8.54 17.24 -13.24
N THR A 44 -9.60 17.78 -13.83
CA THR A 44 -9.47 18.84 -14.84
C THR A 44 -8.87 20.10 -14.24
N GLU A 45 -9.40 20.56 -13.10
CA GLU A 45 -8.90 21.75 -12.40
C GLU A 45 -7.42 21.59 -12.00
N LEU A 46 -7.06 20.43 -11.45
CA LEU A 46 -5.68 20.14 -11.06
C LEU A 46 -4.74 20.08 -12.28
N ALA A 47 -5.17 19.46 -13.38
CA ALA A 47 -4.36 19.36 -14.59
C ALA A 47 -4.14 20.71 -15.30
N THR A 48 -5.08 21.66 -15.16
CA THR A 48 -4.99 23.00 -15.76
C THR A 48 -4.43 24.06 -14.81
N GLY A 49 -4.06 23.68 -13.58
CA GLY A 49 -3.50 24.60 -12.58
C GLY A 49 -4.54 25.48 -11.87
N ALA A 50 -5.83 25.19 -12.01
CA ALA A 50 -6.87 25.87 -11.26
C ALA A 50 -6.85 25.47 -9.78
N THR A 51 -7.06 26.44 -8.89
CA THR A 51 -7.11 26.19 -7.45
C THR A 51 -8.38 25.40 -7.09
N THR A 52 -8.24 24.35 -6.28
CA THR A 52 -9.36 23.51 -5.83
C THR A 52 -9.06 22.87 -4.48
N ASN A 53 -10.10 22.65 -3.68
CA ASN A 53 -10.08 21.91 -2.42
C ASN A 53 -11.01 20.67 -2.43
N LYS A 54 -11.58 20.33 -3.58
CA LYS A 54 -12.57 19.24 -3.70
C LYS A 54 -12.03 17.89 -3.22
N TYR A 55 -10.74 17.61 -3.45
CA TYR A 55 -10.08 16.40 -2.96
C TYR A 55 -9.97 16.36 -1.41
N VAL A 56 -9.78 17.50 -0.75
CA VAL A 56 -9.78 17.58 0.72
C VAL A 56 -11.19 17.34 1.26
N ASN A 57 -12.21 17.98 0.67
CA ASN A 57 -13.60 17.80 1.07
C ASN A 57 -14.02 16.32 0.94
N TYR A 58 -13.67 15.69 -0.19
CA TYR A 58 -13.92 14.26 -0.42
C TYR A 58 -13.30 13.35 0.64
N ALA A 59 -12.10 13.67 1.11
CA ALA A 59 -11.40 12.90 2.13
C ALA A 59 -11.99 13.17 3.54
N MET A 60 -12.25 14.43 3.88
CA MET A 60 -12.87 14.82 5.16
C MET A 60 -14.30 14.29 5.33
N GLU A 61 -15.06 14.14 4.25
CA GLU A 61 -16.37 13.46 4.30
C GLU A 61 -16.25 12.02 4.83
N LYS A 62 -15.17 11.31 4.48
CA LYS A 62 -14.93 9.93 4.97
C LYS A 62 -14.45 9.91 6.41
N VAL A 63 -13.59 10.85 6.78
CA VAL A 63 -13.19 11.06 8.19
C VAL A 63 -14.43 11.25 9.05
N ARG A 64 -15.32 12.18 8.66
CA ARG A 64 -16.56 12.47 9.39
C ARG A 64 -17.53 11.30 9.37
N LEU A 65 -17.60 10.53 8.28
CA LEU A 65 -18.39 9.29 8.21
C LEU A 65 -17.92 8.27 9.26
N LEU A 66 -16.61 8.03 9.38
CA LEU A 66 -16.08 7.12 10.39
C LEU A 66 -16.42 7.60 11.80
N ARG A 67 -16.17 8.89 12.09
CA ARG A 67 -16.51 9.50 13.40
C ARG A 67 -18.00 9.44 13.73
N HIS A 68 -18.86 9.61 12.73
CA HIS A 68 -20.31 9.47 12.91
C HIS A 68 -20.71 8.07 13.41
N HIS A 69 -19.98 7.02 13.01
CA HIS A 69 -20.17 5.65 13.50
C HIS A 69 -19.39 5.34 14.80
N GLY A 70 -18.81 6.35 15.45
CA GLY A 70 -18.03 6.20 16.67
C GLY A 70 -16.66 5.55 16.46
N ILE A 71 -16.14 5.56 15.24
CA ILE A 71 -14.77 5.12 14.92
C ILE A 71 -13.84 6.31 15.04
N GLU A 72 -12.70 6.15 15.71
CA GLU A 72 -11.64 7.16 15.74
C GLU A 72 -10.66 6.91 14.58
N PRO A 73 -10.60 7.78 13.56
CA PRO A 73 -9.68 7.59 12.45
C PRO A 73 -8.26 8.07 12.79
N TYR A 74 -7.25 7.27 12.43
CA TYR A 74 -5.84 7.63 12.52
C TYR A 74 -5.23 7.67 11.11
N LEU A 75 -5.04 8.86 10.53
CA LEU A 75 -4.59 8.96 9.14
C LEU A 75 -3.07 8.76 9.04
N VAL A 76 -2.63 7.96 8.07
CA VAL A 76 -1.22 7.77 7.77
C VAL A 76 -0.94 8.27 6.35
N PHE A 77 0.13 9.06 6.22
CA PHE A 77 0.56 9.62 4.94
C PHE A 77 1.95 9.08 4.57
N ASP A 78 2.20 8.88 3.28
CA ASP A 78 3.55 8.64 2.78
C ASP A 78 4.46 9.86 3.04
N GLY A 79 5.73 9.59 3.30
CA GLY A 79 6.78 10.58 3.46
C GLY A 79 7.80 10.55 2.33
N GLY A 80 9.06 10.30 2.69
CA GLY A 80 10.17 10.33 1.76
C GLY A 80 10.14 9.17 0.73
N PRO A 81 10.79 9.33 -0.43
CA PRO A 81 10.87 8.26 -1.41
C PRO A 81 11.70 7.09 -0.87
N LEU A 82 11.19 5.88 -1.00
CA LEU A 82 11.94 4.66 -0.70
C LEU A 82 12.85 4.29 -1.89
N PRO A 83 14.16 4.05 -1.70
CA PRO A 83 15.07 3.66 -2.78
C PRO A 83 14.59 2.42 -3.56
N ALA A 84 13.98 1.45 -2.87
CA ALA A 84 13.46 0.22 -3.46
C ALA A 84 12.37 0.44 -4.53
N LYS A 85 11.65 1.58 -4.53
CA LYS A 85 10.58 1.88 -5.50
C LYS A 85 10.97 2.87 -6.60
N LYS A 86 12.24 3.25 -6.71
CA LYS A 86 12.72 4.30 -7.64
C LYS A 86 12.37 4.05 -9.12
N GLY A 87 12.38 2.78 -9.57
CA GLY A 87 12.02 2.42 -10.94
C GLY A 87 10.56 2.68 -11.27
N THR A 88 9.66 2.32 -10.35
CA THR A 88 8.21 2.48 -10.49
C THR A 88 7.79 3.96 -10.59
N GLU A 89 8.39 4.83 -9.78
CA GLU A 89 8.09 6.27 -9.79
C GLU A 89 8.51 6.96 -11.10
N THR A 90 9.59 6.51 -11.73
CA THR A 90 10.05 7.05 -13.02
C THR A 90 9.04 6.76 -14.12
N GLU A 91 8.54 5.53 -14.18
CA GLU A 91 7.55 5.12 -15.19
C GLU A 91 6.19 5.80 -14.95
N ARG A 92 5.77 5.97 -13.69
CA ARG A 92 4.56 6.72 -13.33
C ARG A 92 4.67 8.17 -13.80
N LYS A 93 5.80 8.85 -13.54
CA LYS A 93 6.05 10.22 -13.99
C LYS A 93 5.98 10.37 -15.51
N ARG A 94 6.58 9.43 -16.25
CA ARG A 94 6.52 9.41 -17.72
C ARG A 94 5.09 9.31 -18.24
N LYS A 95 4.31 8.34 -17.74
CA LYS A 95 2.90 8.16 -18.13
C LYS A 95 2.03 9.38 -17.80
N ARG A 96 2.29 10.06 -16.69
CA ARG A 96 1.58 11.29 -16.32
C ARG A 96 1.84 12.41 -17.33
N ALA A 97 3.09 12.63 -17.71
CA ALA A 97 3.46 13.65 -18.70
C ALA A 97 2.81 13.39 -20.07
N GLU A 98 2.82 12.15 -20.54
CA GLU A 98 2.19 11.75 -21.81
C GLU A 98 0.67 11.99 -21.79
N ASN A 99 -0.01 11.63 -20.69
CA ASN A 99 -1.45 11.86 -20.56
C ASN A 99 -1.79 13.35 -20.44
N LEU A 100 -0.95 14.16 -19.78
CA LEU A 100 -1.17 15.61 -19.72
C LEU A 100 -1.10 16.24 -21.11
N ALA A 101 -0.06 15.92 -21.89
CA ALA A 101 0.09 16.43 -23.25
C ALA A 101 -1.10 16.03 -24.14
N ARG A 102 -1.51 14.75 -24.08
CA ARG A 102 -2.67 14.25 -24.81
C ARG A 102 -3.98 14.90 -24.37
N GLY A 103 -4.17 15.12 -23.06
CA GLY A 103 -5.34 15.79 -22.51
C GLY A 103 -5.47 17.23 -23.01
N ASN A 104 -4.36 17.98 -23.00
CA ASN A 104 -4.34 19.37 -23.47
C ASN A 104 -4.64 19.48 -24.97
N LEU A 105 -4.11 18.57 -25.80
CA LEU A 105 -4.43 18.51 -27.23
C LEU A 105 -5.91 18.22 -27.49
N LEU A 106 -6.51 17.28 -26.74
CA LEU A 106 -7.94 16.96 -26.88
C LEU A 106 -8.81 18.14 -26.41
N ALA A 107 -8.41 18.82 -25.34
CA ALA A 107 -9.10 20.00 -24.83
C ALA A 107 -9.07 21.15 -25.86
N SER A 108 -7.93 21.40 -26.52
CA SER A 108 -7.83 22.42 -27.57
C SER A 108 -8.66 22.11 -28.82
N GLN A 109 -9.04 20.84 -29.01
CA GLN A 109 -9.96 20.39 -30.06
C GLN A 109 -11.45 20.39 -29.64
N GLY A 110 -11.78 20.89 -28.44
CA GLY A 110 -13.15 20.86 -27.90
C GLY A 110 -13.62 19.48 -27.41
N LYS A 111 -12.74 18.48 -27.37
CA LYS A 111 -13.06 17.09 -26.96
C LYS A 111 -12.94 16.92 -25.45
N HIS A 112 -13.72 17.69 -24.69
CA HIS A 112 -13.57 17.81 -23.24
C HIS A 112 -13.74 16.51 -22.45
N ALA A 113 -14.67 15.62 -22.85
CA ALA A 113 -14.85 14.33 -22.19
C ALA A 113 -13.60 13.44 -22.30
N GLN A 114 -13.03 13.34 -23.50
CA GLN A 114 -11.81 12.55 -23.74
C GLN A 114 -10.57 13.19 -23.08
N ALA A 115 -10.52 14.53 -23.05
CA ALA A 115 -9.49 15.25 -22.31
C ALA A 115 -9.53 14.92 -20.81
N ARG A 116 -10.74 14.87 -20.22
CA ARG A 116 -10.94 14.49 -18.82
C ARG A 116 -10.40 13.09 -18.51
N ASP A 117 -10.62 12.11 -19.38
CA ASP A 117 -10.07 10.75 -19.21
C ASP A 117 -8.53 10.72 -19.20
N CYS A 118 -7.90 11.66 -19.92
CA CYS A 118 -6.45 11.84 -19.88
C CYS A 118 -6.02 12.51 -18.58
N TYR A 119 -6.74 13.54 -18.14
CA TYR A 119 -6.45 14.26 -16.90
C TYR A 119 -6.54 13.36 -15.66
N LEU A 120 -7.54 12.47 -15.60
CA LEU A 120 -7.64 11.46 -14.54
C LEU A 120 -6.39 10.57 -14.43
N LYS A 121 -5.62 10.42 -15.51
CA LYS A 121 -4.39 9.60 -15.57
C LYS A 121 -3.11 10.42 -15.42
N CYS A 122 -3.18 11.75 -15.42
CA CYS A 122 -2.00 12.61 -15.34
C CYS A 122 -1.78 13.28 -13.98
N VAL A 123 -2.85 13.45 -13.19
CA VAL A 123 -2.75 14.15 -11.91
C VAL A 123 -1.99 13.29 -10.89
N ASP A 124 -1.01 13.92 -10.25
CA ASP A 124 -0.22 13.35 -9.17
C ASP A 124 -0.72 13.89 -7.83
N VAL A 125 -0.69 13.07 -6.78
CA VAL A 125 -0.97 13.55 -5.41
C VAL A 125 0.32 14.12 -4.85
N THR A 126 0.36 15.43 -4.61
CA THR A 126 1.58 16.11 -4.15
C THR A 126 1.63 16.24 -2.62
N PRO A 127 2.84 16.44 -2.04
CA PRO A 127 2.97 16.74 -0.60
C PRO A 127 2.15 17.96 -0.17
N GLN A 128 1.99 18.97 -1.04
CA GLN A 128 1.16 20.14 -0.76
C GLN A 128 -0.32 19.77 -0.62
N MET A 129 -0.82 18.84 -1.45
CA MET A 129 -2.20 18.35 -1.33
C MET A 129 -2.41 17.58 -0.03
N ALA A 130 -1.45 16.71 0.33
CA ALA A 130 -1.46 16.01 1.61
C ALA A 130 -1.45 16.99 2.79
N PHE A 131 -0.64 18.06 2.71
CA PHE A 131 -0.61 19.11 3.72
C PHE A 131 -1.96 19.83 3.89
N GLN A 132 -2.67 20.15 2.80
CA GLN A 132 -4.01 20.75 2.91
C GLN A 132 -4.99 19.83 3.62
N PHE A 133 -4.90 18.52 3.38
CA PHE A 133 -5.73 17.55 4.10
C PHE A 133 -5.34 17.47 5.58
N ILE A 134 -4.04 17.44 5.90
CA ILE A 134 -3.54 17.47 7.29
C ILE A 134 -4.01 18.72 8.04
N LYS A 135 -4.02 19.90 7.40
CA LYS A 135 -4.58 21.12 8.00
C LYS A 135 -6.06 20.94 8.37
N ALA A 136 -6.85 20.31 7.51
CA ALA A 136 -8.25 20.02 7.79
C ALA A 136 -8.43 18.99 8.92
N LEU A 137 -7.58 17.96 8.98
CA LEU A 137 -7.56 16.98 10.08
C LEU A 137 -7.29 17.66 11.43
N ARG A 138 -6.28 18.54 11.49
CA ARG A 138 -5.94 19.30 12.70
C ARG A 138 -7.10 20.17 13.17
N ALA A 139 -7.78 20.85 12.25
CA ALA A 139 -8.93 21.68 12.58
C ALA A 139 -10.08 20.90 13.23
N GLU A 140 -10.18 19.59 12.97
CA GLU A 140 -11.18 18.70 13.58
C GLU A 140 -10.62 17.77 14.67
N ASN A 141 -9.38 18.03 15.13
CA ASN A 141 -8.65 17.23 16.13
C ASN A 141 -8.55 15.74 15.77
N VAL A 142 -8.31 15.44 14.49
CA VAL A 142 -8.14 14.06 14.02
C VAL A 142 -6.67 13.67 14.02
N GLN A 143 -6.37 12.48 14.54
CA GLN A 143 -5.01 11.97 14.66
C GLN A 143 -4.42 11.65 13.28
N TYR A 144 -3.13 11.95 13.10
CA TYR A 144 -2.41 11.57 11.90
C TYR A 144 -0.91 11.38 12.17
N VAL A 145 -0.23 10.70 11.25
CA VAL A 145 1.24 10.64 11.17
C VAL A 145 1.67 10.66 9.72
N VAL A 146 2.79 11.32 9.42
CA VAL A 146 3.49 11.13 8.15
C VAL A 146 4.57 10.07 8.38
N ALA A 147 4.50 8.96 7.65
CA ALA A 147 5.52 7.93 7.69
C ALA A 147 6.87 8.52 7.25
N PRO A 148 8.01 7.98 7.72
CA PRO A 148 9.32 8.39 7.19
C PRO A 148 9.47 8.04 5.70
N TYR A 149 8.86 6.93 5.29
CA TYR A 149 8.85 6.41 3.93
C TYR A 149 7.42 6.03 3.53
N GLU A 150 7.06 4.75 3.54
CA GLU A 150 5.74 4.33 3.06
C GLU A 150 4.71 4.23 4.19
N ALA A 151 3.48 4.65 3.88
CA ALA A 151 2.34 4.50 4.75
C ALA A 151 2.08 3.03 5.07
N ASP A 152 2.30 2.10 4.13
CA ASP A 152 2.07 0.66 4.32
C ASP A 152 2.79 0.10 5.54
N ALA A 153 4.10 0.35 5.66
CA ALA A 153 4.88 -0.13 6.79
C ALA A 153 4.47 0.57 8.09
N GLN A 154 4.17 1.87 8.05
CA GLN A 154 3.73 2.64 9.20
C GLN A 154 2.36 2.16 9.72
N LEU A 155 1.41 1.88 8.82
CA LEU A 155 0.11 1.30 9.13
C LEU A 155 0.27 -0.06 9.81
N ALA A 156 1.08 -0.95 9.22
CA ALA A 156 1.38 -2.27 9.79
C ALA A 156 2.01 -2.17 11.18
N TYR A 157 2.89 -1.18 11.39
CA TYR A 157 3.53 -0.95 12.68
C TYR A 157 2.52 -0.51 13.75
N LEU A 158 1.63 0.44 13.43
CA LEU A 158 0.63 0.94 14.37
C LEU A 158 -0.34 -0.17 14.81
N GLU A 159 -0.76 -1.03 13.89
CA GLU A 159 -1.62 -2.17 14.21
C GLU A 159 -0.88 -3.18 15.10
N ARG A 160 0.36 -3.52 14.74
CA ARG A 160 1.19 -4.46 15.52
C ARG A 160 1.46 -3.98 16.94
N LYS A 161 1.58 -2.66 17.15
CA LYS A 161 1.72 -2.05 18.48
C LYS A 161 0.41 -1.95 19.25
N GLY A 162 -0.72 -2.32 18.65
CA GLY A 162 -2.05 -2.21 19.26
C GLY A 162 -2.56 -0.76 19.38
N ILE A 163 -1.92 0.19 18.70
CA ILE A 163 -2.34 1.60 18.67
C ILE A 163 -3.66 1.72 17.90
N VAL A 164 -3.83 0.90 16.85
CA VAL A 164 -5.06 0.80 16.07
C VAL A 164 -5.54 -0.65 16.04
N SER A 165 -6.85 -0.83 15.87
CA SER A 165 -7.50 -2.15 15.86
C SER A 165 -7.62 -2.77 14.47
N ALA A 166 -7.60 -1.94 13.42
CA ALA A 166 -7.67 -2.36 12.02
C ALA A 166 -7.09 -1.27 11.10
N ILE A 167 -6.82 -1.65 9.86
CA ILE A 167 -6.30 -0.76 8.82
C ILE A 167 -7.31 -0.67 7.68
N LEU A 168 -7.69 0.54 7.28
CA LEU A 168 -8.52 0.81 6.10
C LEU A 168 -7.65 1.29 4.94
N THR A 169 -7.57 0.50 3.88
CA THR A 169 -6.78 0.80 2.67
C THR A 169 -7.39 0.14 1.43
N GLU A 170 -6.88 0.46 0.24
CA GLU A 170 -7.15 -0.27 -1.01
C GLU A 170 -5.89 -0.99 -1.52
N ASP A 171 -4.83 -1.02 -0.71
CA ASP A 171 -3.59 -1.73 -1.01
C ASP A 171 -3.55 -3.09 -0.31
N SER A 172 -3.43 -4.16 -1.11
CA SER A 172 -3.35 -5.52 -0.58
C SER A 172 -1.99 -5.86 0.03
N ASP A 173 -0.97 -5.03 -0.16
CA ASP A 173 0.37 -5.24 0.38
C ASP A 173 0.36 -5.28 1.92
N LEU A 174 -0.60 -4.62 2.58
CA LEU A 174 -0.78 -4.69 4.03
C LEU A 174 -1.03 -6.11 4.54
N LEU A 175 -1.66 -6.97 3.74
CA LEU A 175 -1.78 -8.40 4.06
C LEU A 175 -0.41 -9.09 4.04
N VAL A 176 0.50 -8.67 3.16
CA VAL A 176 1.86 -9.21 3.05
C VAL A 176 2.74 -8.73 4.21
N PHE A 177 2.54 -7.50 4.69
CA PHE A 177 3.19 -6.94 5.88
C PHE A 177 2.82 -7.64 7.21
N GLY A 178 1.84 -8.54 7.19
CA GLY A 178 1.46 -9.31 8.39
C GLY A 178 0.29 -8.71 9.19
N CYS A 179 -0.45 -7.75 8.62
CA CYS A 179 -1.55 -7.12 9.32
C CYS A 179 -2.67 -8.12 9.64
N GLN A 180 -3.30 -7.95 10.80
CA GLN A 180 -4.31 -8.85 11.35
C GLN A 180 -5.72 -8.56 10.80
N ASN A 181 -6.12 -7.29 10.78
CA ASN A 181 -7.45 -6.86 10.35
C ASN A 181 -7.33 -5.75 9.31
N VAL A 182 -7.53 -6.10 8.03
CA VAL A 182 -7.50 -5.13 6.94
C VAL A 182 -8.90 -4.97 6.33
N LEU A 183 -9.32 -3.72 6.25
CA LEU A 183 -10.60 -3.27 5.72
C LEU A 183 -10.35 -2.65 4.34
N PHE A 184 -11.17 -3.05 3.38
CA PHE A 184 -11.10 -2.62 1.99
C PHE A 184 -12.43 -2.03 1.54
N LYS A 185 -12.43 -1.34 0.39
CA LYS A 185 -13.65 -0.96 -0.34
C LYS A 185 -14.69 -0.28 0.56
N LEU A 186 -14.31 0.81 1.23
CA LEU A 186 -15.26 1.64 1.97
C LEU A 186 -16.37 2.12 1.04
N ASP A 187 -17.59 1.66 1.28
CA ASP A 187 -18.81 2.14 0.64
C ASP A 187 -19.45 3.19 1.55
N SER A 188 -19.37 4.47 1.15
CA SER A 188 -19.93 5.57 1.92
C SER A 188 -21.46 5.61 1.92
N VAL A 189 -22.11 4.98 0.93
CA VAL A 189 -23.58 4.95 0.81
C VAL A 189 -24.14 3.80 1.64
N ALA A 190 -23.63 2.60 1.43
CA ALA A 190 -24.03 1.42 2.20
C ALA A 190 -23.48 1.42 3.63
N ARG A 191 -22.47 2.27 3.91
CA ARG A 191 -21.78 2.37 5.20
C ARG A 191 -21.13 1.04 5.59
N THR A 192 -20.54 0.38 4.60
CA THR A 192 -19.90 -0.92 4.76
C THR A 192 -18.45 -0.89 4.31
N VAL A 193 -17.71 -1.88 4.77
CA VAL A 193 -16.34 -2.21 4.36
C VAL A 193 -16.25 -3.70 4.09
N VAL A 194 -15.29 -4.11 3.28
CA VAL A 194 -14.91 -5.52 3.13
C VAL A 194 -13.77 -5.82 4.09
N SER A 195 -14.03 -6.64 5.10
CA SER A 195 -13.07 -7.09 6.09
C SER A 195 -12.39 -8.38 5.64
N ILE A 196 -11.07 -8.43 5.79
CA ILE A 196 -10.27 -9.66 5.74
C ILE A 196 -9.51 -9.77 7.06
N SER A 197 -9.69 -10.90 7.76
CA SER A 197 -8.91 -11.24 8.95
C SER A 197 -7.79 -12.22 8.61
N ARG A 198 -6.62 -12.02 9.20
CA ARG A 198 -5.47 -12.91 9.08
C ARG A 198 -5.76 -14.30 9.64
N SER A 199 -6.63 -14.40 10.66
CA SER A 199 -7.07 -15.68 11.23
C SER A 199 -7.73 -16.59 10.19
N ASP A 200 -8.35 -16.00 9.17
CA ASP A 200 -9.18 -16.74 8.22
C ASP A 200 -8.35 -17.28 7.05
N PHE A 201 -7.06 -16.93 6.96
CA PHE A 201 -6.19 -17.37 5.87
C PHE A 201 -6.11 -18.90 5.78
N GLY A 202 -6.11 -19.58 6.92
CA GLY A 202 -6.11 -21.05 6.98
C GLY A 202 -7.36 -21.69 6.36
N ALA A 203 -8.45 -20.95 6.20
CA ALA A 203 -9.69 -21.40 5.57
C ALA A 203 -9.71 -21.23 4.04
N VAL A 204 -8.69 -20.59 3.44
CA VAL A 204 -8.63 -20.40 1.99
C VAL A 204 -8.27 -21.72 1.30
N THR A 205 -9.24 -22.29 0.60
CA THR A 205 -9.12 -23.52 -0.18
C THR A 205 -9.18 -23.23 -1.67
N ALA A 206 -8.45 -24.01 -2.46
CA ALA A 206 -8.50 -23.91 -3.91
C ALA A 206 -9.84 -24.45 -4.43
N THR A 207 -10.61 -23.62 -5.12
CA THR A 207 -11.82 -24.04 -5.83
C THR A 207 -11.43 -24.56 -7.22
N ALA A 208 -11.92 -25.76 -7.57
CA ALA A 208 -11.72 -26.32 -8.90
C ALA A 208 -12.44 -25.47 -9.97
N GLY A 209 -11.78 -25.20 -11.10
CA GLY A 209 -12.34 -24.41 -12.20
C GLY A 209 -12.14 -22.89 -12.10
N GLU A 210 -11.73 -22.36 -10.94
CA GLU A 210 -11.48 -20.92 -10.76
C GLU A 210 -10.03 -20.55 -11.14
N PRO A 211 -9.81 -19.62 -12.09
CA PRO A 211 -8.49 -19.34 -12.66
C PRO A 211 -7.49 -18.78 -11.64
N ASN A 212 -7.97 -18.09 -10.60
CA ASN A 212 -7.15 -17.46 -9.55
C ASN A 212 -7.24 -18.17 -8.19
N SER A 213 -7.80 -19.39 -8.13
CA SER A 213 -7.93 -20.09 -6.87
C SER A 213 -6.56 -20.56 -6.35
N ILE A 214 -6.31 -20.28 -5.08
CA ILE A 214 -5.15 -20.74 -4.33
C ILE A 214 -5.65 -21.45 -3.07
N SER A 215 -4.78 -22.23 -2.45
CA SER A 215 -5.02 -22.68 -1.09
C SER A 215 -3.95 -22.07 -0.19
N LEU A 216 -4.33 -21.67 1.03
CA LEU A 216 -3.42 -21.24 2.08
C LEU A 216 -3.55 -22.13 3.35
N VAL A 217 -4.27 -23.25 3.25
CA VAL A 217 -4.33 -24.26 4.32
C VAL A 217 -2.92 -24.71 4.69
N GLY A 218 -2.56 -24.55 5.97
CA GLY A 218 -1.26 -24.92 6.53
C GLY A 218 -0.10 -24.00 6.14
N TRP A 219 -0.38 -22.81 5.60
CA TRP A 219 0.65 -21.83 5.24
C TRP A 219 1.09 -20.99 6.43
N SER A 220 2.39 -20.72 6.50
CA SER A 220 2.94 -19.71 7.41
C SER A 220 2.97 -18.32 6.75
N ASP A 221 3.11 -17.28 7.57
CA ASP A 221 3.28 -15.90 7.11
C ASP A 221 4.51 -15.73 6.20
N ASN A 222 5.59 -16.47 6.48
CA ASN A 222 6.79 -16.46 5.65
C ASN A 222 6.50 -17.04 4.25
N GLN A 223 5.72 -18.12 4.16
CA GLN A 223 5.33 -18.70 2.87
C GLN A 223 4.39 -17.77 2.10
N PHE A 224 3.42 -17.14 2.80
CA PHE A 224 2.51 -16.19 2.19
C PHE A 224 3.26 -14.97 1.61
N ARG A 225 4.19 -14.40 2.39
CA ARG A 225 5.04 -13.29 1.93
C ARG A 225 5.94 -13.70 0.77
N ALA A 226 6.58 -14.86 0.86
CA ALA A 226 7.39 -15.37 -0.24
C ALA A 226 6.58 -15.56 -1.53
N MET A 227 5.35 -16.07 -1.43
CA MET A 227 4.46 -16.20 -2.58
C MET A 227 4.12 -14.85 -3.20
N ALA A 228 3.77 -13.86 -2.38
CA ALA A 228 3.49 -12.51 -2.85
C ALA A 228 4.69 -11.92 -3.61
N ILE A 229 5.89 -11.98 -3.04
CA ILE A 229 7.12 -11.47 -3.66
C ILE A 229 7.43 -12.23 -4.97
N LEU A 230 7.34 -13.57 -4.98
CA LEU A 230 7.56 -14.37 -6.21
C LEU A 230 6.53 -14.08 -7.31
N SER A 231 5.31 -13.72 -6.93
CA SER A 231 4.24 -13.35 -7.87
C SER A 231 4.38 -11.93 -8.44
N GLY A 232 5.31 -11.16 -7.91
CA GLY A 232 5.59 -9.78 -8.28
C GLY A 232 4.96 -8.80 -7.30
N CYS A 233 5.78 -7.88 -6.81
CA CYS A 233 5.38 -6.79 -5.92
C CYS A 233 6.08 -5.50 -6.34
N ASP A 234 5.79 -4.39 -5.66
CA ASP A 234 6.41 -3.10 -5.98
C ASP A 234 7.93 -3.09 -5.79
N TYR A 235 8.49 -3.99 -4.97
CA TYR A 235 9.93 -4.08 -4.70
C TYR A 235 10.68 -5.04 -5.64
N LEU A 236 9.98 -5.98 -6.27
CA LEU A 236 10.57 -6.99 -7.14
C LEU A 236 9.56 -7.43 -8.22
N PRO A 237 9.86 -7.22 -9.51
CA PRO A 237 9.06 -7.81 -10.59
C PRO A 237 9.14 -9.33 -10.56
N SER A 238 8.05 -10.00 -10.93
CA SER A 238 8.03 -11.47 -11.00
C SER A 238 8.91 -12.01 -12.13
N ILE A 239 9.30 -13.28 -11.99
CA ILE A 239 9.83 -14.05 -13.12
C ILE A 239 8.71 -14.17 -14.17
N GLN A 240 9.03 -13.95 -15.44
CA GLN A 240 8.04 -13.99 -16.52
C GLN A 240 7.26 -15.31 -16.51
N GLY A 241 5.93 -15.22 -16.46
CA GLY A 241 5.03 -16.37 -16.38
C GLY A 241 4.83 -16.96 -14.98
N VAL A 242 5.39 -16.33 -13.94
CA VAL A 242 5.14 -16.67 -12.53
C VAL A 242 4.20 -15.65 -11.92
N GLY A 243 2.90 -15.94 -11.96
CA GLY A 243 1.87 -15.21 -11.22
C GLY A 243 1.52 -15.89 -9.89
N LEU A 244 0.55 -15.33 -9.17
CA LEU A 244 0.16 -15.76 -7.82
C LEU A 244 -0.09 -17.28 -7.70
N LYS A 245 -0.89 -17.85 -8.59
CA LYS A 245 -1.20 -19.30 -8.61
C LYS A 245 0.02 -20.16 -8.86
N THR A 246 0.88 -19.76 -9.81
CA THR A 246 2.13 -20.46 -10.13
C THR A 246 3.09 -20.39 -8.94
N ALA A 247 3.27 -19.22 -8.35
CA ALA A 247 4.10 -19.01 -7.16
C ALA A 247 3.61 -19.88 -5.99
N CYS A 248 2.31 -19.91 -5.73
CA CYS A 248 1.68 -20.74 -4.71
C CYS A 248 1.95 -22.24 -4.93
N THR A 249 1.78 -22.71 -6.16
CA THR A 249 1.99 -24.11 -6.55
C THR A 249 3.46 -24.52 -6.39
N LEU A 250 4.38 -23.68 -6.87
CA LEU A 250 5.81 -23.94 -6.79
C LEU A 250 6.29 -23.91 -5.33
N LEU A 251 5.86 -22.94 -4.51
CA LEU A 251 6.23 -22.90 -3.09
C LEU A 251 5.69 -24.10 -2.30
N ARG A 252 4.47 -24.58 -2.60
CA ARG A 252 3.96 -25.82 -1.96
C ARG A 252 4.87 -27.01 -2.21
N LYS A 253 5.43 -27.12 -3.43
CA LYS A 253 6.32 -28.21 -3.84
C LYS A 253 7.75 -28.02 -3.30
N CYS A 254 8.33 -26.84 -3.50
CA CYS A 254 9.74 -26.54 -3.26
C CYS A 254 10.03 -26.02 -1.85
N LYS A 255 9.01 -25.59 -1.11
CA LYS A 255 9.04 -25.06 0.27
C LYS A 255 9.74 -23.71 0.46
N THR A 256 10.82 -23.42 -0.26
CA THR A 256 11.59 -22.17 -0.13
C THR A 256 11.71 -21.41 -1.45
N PRO A 257 11.89 -20.06 -1.43
CA PRO A 257 12.11 -19.26 -2.62
C PRO A 257 13.33 -19.72 -3.44
N GLU A 258 14.43 -20.09 -2.79
CA GLU A 258 15.64 -20.57 -3.45
C GLU A 258 15.39 -21.86 -4.21
N ALA A 259 14.65 -22.79 -3.59
CA ALA A 259 14.29 -24.04 -4.24
C ALA A 259 13.32 -23.82 -5.41
N VAL A 260 12.40 -22.85 -5.32
CA VAL A 260 11.53 -22.45 -6.44
C VAL A 260 12.37 -21.91 -7.60
N VAL A 261 13.25 -20.96 -7.34
CA VAL A 261 14.09 -20.35 -8.38
C VAL A 261 14.99 -21.40 -9.04
N ARG A 262 15.64 -22.27 -8.25
CA ARG A 262 16.42 -23.40 -8.78
C ARG A 262 15.57 -24.33 -9.66
N SER A 263 14.35 -24.67 -9.23
CA SER A 263 13.46 -25.52 -10.02
C SER A 263 13.06 -24.88 -11.34
N ILE A 264 12.82 -23.56 -11.37
CA ILE A 264 12.51 -22.84 -12.61
C ILE A 264 13.71 -22.81 -13.55
N SER A 265 14.90 -22.56 -13.02
CA SER A 265 16.15 -22.56 -13.80
C SER A 265 16.43 -23.93 -14.43
N LEU A 266 16.21 -25.02 -13.69
CA LEU A 266 16.40 -26.39 -14.18
C LEU A 266 15.34 -26.80 -15.22
N GLU A 267 14.10 -26.30 -15.12
CA GLU A 267 13.05 -26.55 -16.12
C GLU A 267 13.41 -25.94 -17.49
N GLY A 268 14.23 -24.87 -17.51
CA GLY A 268 14.73 -24.23 -18.74
C GLY A 268 13.67 -23.48 -19.56
N LYS A 269 12.38 -23.54 -19.20
CA LYS A 269 11.28 -22.88 -19.94
C LYS A 269 11.13 -21.39 -19.67
N ARG A 270 11.65 -20.89 -18.55
CA ARG A 270 11.51 -19.49 -18.12
C ARG A 270 12.89 -18.90 -17.86
N HIS A 271 13.11 -17.68 -18.32
CA HIS A 271 14.34 -16.95 -18.03
C HIS A 271 14.28 -16.40 -16.60
N VAL A 272 15.21 -16.82 -15.75
CA VAL A 272 15.41 -16.25 -14.42
C VAL A 272 16.40 -15.08 -14.52
N PRO A 273 16.00 -13.85 -14.16
CA PRO A 273 16.92 -12.72 -14.16
C PRO A 273 18.15 -12.97 -13.28
N LYS A 274 19.32 -12.46 -13.70
CA LYS A 274 20.54 -12.51 -12.87
C LYS A 274 20.31 -11.75 -11.55
N GLY A 275 20.79 -12.31 -10.45
CA GLY A 275 20.65 -11.71 -9.11
C GLY A 275 19.24 -11.75 -8.52
N TYR A 276 18.30 -12.50 -9.12
CA TYR A 276 16.90 -12.51 -8.67
C TYR A 276 16.74 -12.88 -7.19
N LEU A 277 17.51 -13.87 -6.69
CA LEU A 277 17.42 -14.27 -5.27
C LEU A 277 17.96 -13.21 -4.32
N ASP A 278 18.98 -12.44 -4.72
CA ASP A 278 19.50 -11.36 -3.89
C ASP A 278 18.48 -10.22 -3.82
N ASN A 279 17.89 -9.85 -4.96
CA ASN A 279 16.80 -8.87 -5.01
C ASN A 279 15.53 -9.36 -4.27
N PHE A 280 15.27 -10.67 -4.24
CA PHE A 280 14.21 -11.28 -3.44
C PHE A 280 14.44 -11.03 -1.94
N ARG A 281 15.66 -11.23 -1.44
CA ARG A 281 16.00 -10.97 -0.03
C ARG A 281 15.87 -9.49 0.33
N LEU A 282 16.25 -8.60 -0.58
CA LEU A 282 16.06 -7.15 -0.41
C LEU A 282 14.56 -6.78 -0.37
N ALA A 283 13.75 -7.33 -1.27
CA ALA A 283 12.31 -7.13 -1.26
C ALA A 283 11.63 -7.69 0.00
N GLU A 284 12.06 -8.85 0.49
CA GLU A 284 11.60 -9.40 1.76
C GLU A 284 11.99 -8.51 2.94
N SER A 285 13.20 -7.95 2.92
CA SER A 285 13.67 -7.01 3.93
C SER A 285 12.82 -5.74 3.99
N CYS A 286 12.30 -5.24 2.85
CA CYS A 286 11.33 -4.15 2.86
C CYS A 286 10.06 -4.48 3.64
N PHE A 287 9.48 -5.68 3.42
CA PHE A 287 8.27 -6.10 4.14
C PHE A 287 8.50 -6.34 5.64
N LEU A 288 9.72 -6.68 6.04
CA LEU A 288 10.03 -7.03 7.43
C LEU A 288 10.55 -5.84 8.25
N TYR A 289 11.40 -5.02 7.64
CA TYR A 289 12.29 -4.12 8.35
C TYR A 289 12.23 -2.66 7.87
N GLN A 290 11.24 -2.30 7.03
CA GLN A 290 11.13 -0.90 6.61
C GLN A 290 11.11 0.05 7.82
N ARG A 291 11.80 1.17 7.67
CA ARG A 291 11.88 2.22 8.68
C ARG A 291 10.50 2.85 8.89
N VAL A 292 10.10 2.98 10.14
CA VAL A 292 8.82 3.56 10.57
C VAL A 292 9.05 4.50 11.76
N TYR A 293 8.06 5.31 12.10
CA TYR A 293 8.07 6.17 13.27
C TYR A 293 7.27 5.53 14.42
N ASP A 294 7.88 5.45 15.60
CA ASP A 294 7.21 5.06 16.83
C ASP A 294 6.67 6.32 17.53
N PRO A 295 5.36 6.56 17.58
CA PRO A 295 4.80 7.75 18.20
C PRO A 295 4.91 7.75 19.73
N SER A 296 5.16 6.60 20.37
CA SER A 296 5.34 6.53 21.83
C SER A 296 6.78 6.82 22.25
N LEU A 297 7.75 6.45 21.40
CA LEU A 297 9.18 6.70 21.63
C LEU A 297 9.70 7.95 20.92
N GLU A 298 8.86 8.58 20.09
CA GLU A 298 9.19 9.75 19.27
C GLU A 298 10.47 9.60 18.44
N ARG A 299 10.69 8.41 17.86
CA ARG A 299 11.89 8.12 17.08
C ARG A 299 11.63 7.14 15.95
N LEU A 300 12.54 7.12 14.98
CA LEU A 300 12.53 6.10 13.93
C LEU A 300 12.99 4.76 14.49
N VAL A 301 12.27 3.72 14.11
CA VAL A 301 12.54 2.31 14.41
C VAL A 301 12.37 1.49 13.13
N HIS A 302 12.66 0.19 13.17
CA HIS A 302 12.26 -0.73 12.10
C HIS A 302 10.88 -1.31 12.43
N LEU A 303 10.11 -1.65 11.38
CA LEU A 303 8.82 -2.35 11.51
C LEU A 303 8.93 -3.60 12.39
N THR A 304 9.98 -4.39 12.17
CA THR A 304 10.41 -5.50 13.03
C THR A 304 11.86 -5.25 13.43
N GLN A 305 12.25 -5.60 14.65
CA GLN A 305 13.67 -5.52 15.03
C GLN A 305 14.47 -6.55 14.21
N PRO A 306 15.55 -6.15 13.53
CA PRO A 306 16.40 -7.09 12.83
C PRO A 306 17.08 -8.06 13.79
N GLU A 307 17.24 -9.32 13.37
CA GLU A 307 18.05 -10.28 14.10
C GLU A 307 19.54 -9.90 14.02
N SER A 308 20.28 -10.14 15.11
CA SER A 308 21.71 -9.81 15.18
C SER A 308 22.52 -10.58 14.13
N GLY A 309 23.26 -9.88 13.28
CA GLY A 309 24.26 -10.47 12.36
C GLY A 309 23.86 -10.58 10.89
N GLN A 310 22.65 -10.15 10.49
CA GLN A 310 22.19 -10.13 9.09
C GLN A 310 21.89 -8.71 8.55
N TRP A 311 22.47 -7.70 9.19
CA TRP A 311 22.21 -6.30 8.87
C TRP A 311 23.47 -5.66 8.31
N ASP A 312 23.44 -5.30 7.02
CA ASP A 312 24.49 -4.54 6.35
C ASP A 312 23.96 -3.18 5.88
N ASP A 313 24.88 -2.31 5.44
CA ASP A 313 24.57 -0.95 5.00
C ASP A 313 23.68 -0.90 3.75
N ASP A 314 23.73 -1.95 2.92
CA ASP A 314 22.93 -2.06 1.70
C ASP A 314 21.47 -2.34 2.04
N VAL A 315 21.21 -3.23 3.00
CA VAL A 315 19.87 -3.49 3.54
C VAL A 315 19.31 -2.24 4.22
N ASP A 316 20.09 -1.54 5.05
CA ASP A 316 19.62 -0.30 5.71
C ASP A 316 19.25 0.78 4.69
N LEU A 317 20.04 0.94 3.63
CA LEU A 317 19.71 1.84 2.53
C LEU A 317 18.40 1.43 1.84
N TYR A 318 18.22 0.14 1.57
CA TYR A 318 17.08 -0.36 0.80
C TYR A 318 15.75 -0.27 1.57
N VAL A 319 15.78 -0.47 2.88
CA VAL A 319 14.62 -0.45 3.78
C VAL A 319 14.33 0.94 4.36
N GLY A 320 15.08 1.96 3.94
CA GLY A 320 14.93 3.35 4.34
C GLY A 320 15.96 3.77 5.39
N ARG A 321 16.92 4.59 4.96
CA ARG A 321 18.00 5.10 5.81
C ARG A 321 17.46 5.83 7.04
N TYR A 322 18.26 5.84 8.11
CA TYR A 322 18.01 6.77 9.19
C TYR A 322 18.17 8.22 8.71
N VAL A 323 17.14 9.04 8.95
CA VAL A 323 17.21 10.50 8.80
C VAL A 323 17.23 11.13 10.19
N GLY A 324 18.04 12.17 10.39
CA GLY A 324 18.24 12.78 11.71
C GLY A 324 16.96 13.36 12.34
N LEU A 325 16.88 13.37 13.68
CA LEU A 325 15.75 13.86 14.49
C LEU A 325 15.18 15.23 14.08
N TRP A 326 16.03 16.12 13.57
CA TRP A 326 15.58 17.43 13.10
C TRP A 326 14.71 17.34 11.83
N LEU A 327 15.05 16.44 10.90
CA LEU A 327 14.26 16.18 9.69
C LEU A 327 12.94 15.46 10.05
N ILE A 328 12.99 14.59 11.07
CA ILE A 328 11.85 13.83 11.61
C ILE A 328 10.77 14.77 12.14
N LEU A 329 11.11 15.72 13.03
CA LEU A 329 10.13 16.66 13.58
C LEU A 329 9.52 17.61 12.53
N HIS A 330 10.29 17.95 11.49
CA HIS A 330 9.80 18.78 10.39
C HIS A 330 8.89 18.02 9.42
N ILE A 331 9.18 16.76 9.13
CA ILE A 331 8.44 15.93 8.15
C ILE A 331 7.23 15.25 8.81
N ILE A 332 7.38 14.69 10.02
CA ILE A 332 6.39 13.82 10.65
C ILE A 332 5.27 14.60 11.32
N LEU A 333 5.62 15.71 11.98
CA LEU A 333 4.64 16.60 12.61
C LEU A 333 4.17 17.72 11.68
N ILE A 334 4.77 17.89 10.50
CA ILE A 334 4.60 19.03 9.59
C ILE A 334 4.40 20.35 10.36
N ASN A 335 5.42 20.79 11.07
CA ASN A 335 5.52 22.20 11.46
C ASN A 335 6.02 23.01 10.25
N LEU A 336 5.32 22.94 9.10
CA LEU A 336 5.47 23.95 8.06
C LEU A 336 4.71 25.18 8.57
N GLN A 337 5.45 26.15 9.10
CA GLN A 337 4.94 27.50 9.37
C GLN A 337 4.38 28.14 8.10
#